data_AF-A0A959EBR1-F1
#
_entry.id   AF-A0A959EBR1-F1
#
_cell.length_a   1.000
_cell.length_b   1.000
_cell.length_c   1.000
_cell.angle_alpha   90.00
_cell.angle_beta   90.00
_cell.angle_gamma   90.00
#
_symmetry.space_group_name_H-M   'P 1'
#
loop_
_entity.id
_entity.type
_entity.pdbx_description
1 polymer ?
#
loop_
_entity_poly.entity_id
_entity_poly.type
_entity_poly.pdbx_seq_one_letter_code
_entity_poly.pdbx_strand_id
1 'polypeptide(L)' 'MILSDKKILEGIEQGEIVIEPFQRHCLGTNSYDVHLSKWLAIYKDHVLDARRHNPIEYLEIPESGFI' A
#
# COMPACT_ATOMS: atom_id res chain seq x y z
N MET A 1 9.36 0.20 19.51
CA MET A 1 8.53 -0.98 19.88
C MET A 1 7.81 -1.43 18.62
N ILE A 2 7.85 -2.72 18.29
CA ILE A 2 7.16 -3.29 17.12
C ILE A 2 5.90 -3.99 17.64
N LEU A 3 4.77 -3.84 16.96
CA LEU A 3 3.52 -4.51 17.33
C LEU A 3 3.61 -6.00 16.98
N SER A 4 3.21 -6.87 17.90
CA SER A 4 2.98 -8.27 17.58
C SER A 4 1.68 -8.43 16.79
N ASP A 5 1.50 -9.60 16.19
CA ASP A 5 0.24 -10.04 15.58
C ASP A 5 -1.00 -9.73 16.44
N LYS A 6 -0.95 -10.04 17.75
CA LYS A 6 -2.03 -9.76 18.71
C LYS A 6 -2.30 -8.27 18.85
N LYS A 7 -1.24 -7.45 18.93
CA LYS A 7 -1.40 -5.99 19.04
C LYS A 7 -1.90 -5.35 17.76
N ILE A 8 -1.56 -5.92 16.60
CA ILE A 8 -2.12 -5.51 15.31
C ILE A 8 -3.63 -5.83 15.30
N LEU A 9 -4.03 -7.04 15.71
CA LEU A 9 -5.45 -7.42 15.79
C LEU A 9 -6.24 -6.55 16.77
N GLU A 10 -5.71 -6.30 17.97
CA GLU A 10 -6.34 -5.41 18.96
C GLU A 10 -6.54 -4.00 18.38
N GLY A 11 -5.54 -3.45 17.67
CA GLY A 11 -5.64 -2.15 17.01
C GLY A 11 -6.70 -2.13 15.89
N ILE A 12 -6.87 -3.24 15.17
CA ILE A 12 -7.94 -3.38 14.17
C ILE A 12 -9.32 -3.43 14.84
N GLU A 13 -9.48 -4.22 15.90
CA GLU A 13 -10.73 -4.31 16.66
C GLU A 13 -11.14 -2.98 17.30
N GLN A 14 -10.17 -2.19 17.74
CA GLN A 14 -10.40 -0.86 18.33
C GLN A 14 -10.61 0.23 17.26
N GLY A 15 -10.38 -0.05 15.98
CA GLY A 15 -10.47 0.92 14.89
C GLY A 15 -9.30 1.91 14.82
N GLU A 16 -8.23 1.68 15.59
CA GLU A 16 -6.99 2.45 15.52
C GLU A 16 -6.18 2.11 14.27
N ILE A 17 -6.32 0.87 13.77
CA ILE A 17 -5.71 0.37 12.55
C ILE A 17 -6.83 -0.04 11.59
N VAL A 18 -6.89 0.56 10.41
CA VAL A 18 -7.87 0.18 9.37
C VAL A 18 -7.13 -0.49 8.22
N ILE A 19 -7.47 -1.75 7.95
CA ILE A 19 -6.97 -2.52 6.80
C ILE A 19 -8.19 -3.11 6.09
N GLU A 20 -8.46 -2.63 4.88
CA GLU A 20 -9.61 -3.08 4.10
C GLU A 20 -9.18 -3.37 2.65
N PRO A 21 -9.29 -4.63 2.18
CA PRO A 21 -9.71 -5.83 2.92
C PRO A 21 -8.62 -6.37 3.87
N PHE A 22 -9.01 -6.76 5.09
CA PHE A 22 -8.13 -7.52 5.99
C PHE A 22 -8.18 -9.02 5.65
N GLN A 23 -7.00 -9.63 5.51
CA GLN A 23 -6.82 -11.05 5.21
C GLN A 23 -5.92 -11.68 6.28
N ARG A 24 -6.50 -12.54 7.12
CA ARG A 24 -5.79 -13.11 8.29
C ARG A 24 -4.48 -13.83 7.94
N HIS A 25 -4.39 -14.42 6.76
CA HIS A 25 -3.20 -15.16 6.31
C HIS A 25 -2.02 -14.26 5.95
N CYS A 26 -2.25 -12.96 5.71
CA CYS A 26 -1.21 -11.96 5.49
C CYS A 26 -0.64 -11.40 6.80
N LEU A 27 -1.27 -11.70 7.95
CA LEU A 27 -0.78 -11.24 9.25
C LEU A 27 0.33 -12.18 9.75
N GLY A 28 1.57 -11.69 9.66
CA GLY A 28 2.77 -12.31 10.23
C GLY A 28 2.86 -12.11 11.75
N THR A 29 3.98 -12.52 12.35
CA THR A 29 4.18 -12.47 13.82
C THR A 29 4.26 -11.05 14.37
N ASN A 30 4.66 -10.08 13.54
CA ASN A 30 4.84 -8.68 13.91
C ASN A 30 4.77 -7.73 12.70
N SER A 31 4.11 -8.16 11.62
CA SER A 31 3.96 -7.45 10.35
C SER A 31 2.68 -7.88 9.65
N TYR A 32 2.25 -7.13 8.63
CA TYR A 32 1.15 -7.51 7.75
C TYR A 32 1.59 -7.36 6.29
N ASP A 33 1.45 -8.42 5.50
CA ASP A 33 1.81 -8.45 4.09
C ASP A 33 0.77 -7.68 3.25
N VAL A 34 1.26 -6.81 2.36
CA VAL A 34 0.41 -6.02 1.45
C VAL A 34 0.57 -6.48 0.01
N HIS A 35 -0.40 -6.11 -0.83
CA HIS A 35 -0.48 -6.55 -2.22
C HIS A 35 -0.28 -5.38 -3.18
N LEU A 36 0.31 -5.67 -4.34
CA LEU A 36 0.50 -4.69 -5.41
C LEU A 36 -0.84 -4.37 -6.08
N SER A 37 -1.17 -3.08 -6.15
CA SER A 37 -2.31 -2.60 -6.94
C SER A 37 -2.02 -2.74 -8.44
N LYS A 38 -3.06 -2.93 -9.25
CA LYS A 38 -2.94 -2.89 -10.71
C LYS A 38 -2.65 -1.48 -11.27
N TRP A 39 -2.69 -0.44 -10.45
CA TRP A 39 -2.44 0.94 -10.91
C TRP A 39 -1.01 1.38 -10.64
N LEU A 40 -0.33 1.83 -11.70
CA LEU A 40 0.93 2.57 -11.65
C LEU A 40 0.68 4.04 -11.99
N ALA A 41 1.56 4.91 -11.53
CA ALA A 41 1.57 6.32 -11.89
C ALA A 41 2.99 6.73 -12.33
N ILE A 42 3.08 7.45 -13.45
CA ILE A 42 4.35 7.96 -13.99
C ILE A 42 4.28 9.49 -14.05
N TYR A 43 5.34 10.16 -13.62
CA TYR A 43 5.48 11.60 -13.78
C TYR A 43 5.64 11.98 -15.26
N LYS A 44 4.92 13.00 -15.71
CA LYS A 44 5.05 13.49 -17.09
C LYS A 44 6.37 14.22 -17.34
N ASP A 45 6.90 14.84 -16.28
CA ASP A 45 8.10 15.67 -16.35
C ASP A 45 9.34 14.90 -15.86
N HIS A 46 10.49 15.19 -16.48
CA HIS A 46 11.78 14.60 -16.08
C HIS A 46 12.35 15.22 -14.80
N VAL A 47 12.03 16.47 -14.51
CA VAL A 47 12.51 17.21 -13.34
C VAL A 47 11.32 17.47 -12.42
N LEU A 48 11.47 17.06 -11.16
CA LEU A 48 10.42 17.23 -10.15
C LEU A 48 10.76 18.42 -9.24
N ASP A 49 9.77 19.28 -9.02
CA ASP A 49 9.85 20.36 -8.03
C ASP A 49 8.83 20.09 -6.93
N ALA A 50 9.30 19.86 -5.71
CA ALA A 50 8.46 19.59 -4.55
C ALA A 50 7.55 20.77 -4.16
N ARG A 51 7.81 21.99 -4.67
CA ARG A 51 6.98 23.18 -4.43
C ARG A 51 5.80 23.31 -5.37
N ARG A 52 5.73 22.48 -6.42
CA ARG A 52 4.71 22.54 -7.47
C ARG A 52 3.95 21.22 -7.55
N HIS A 53 2.79 21.27 -8.20
CA HIS A 53 2.08 20.04 -8.57
C HIS A 53 2.85 19.35 -9.71
N ASN A 54 3.30 18.11 -9.46
CA ASN A 54 3.99 17.28 -10.44
C ASN A 54 2.93 16.35 -11.09
N PRO A 55 2.50 16.63 -12.34
CA PRO A 55 1.43 15.87 -12.97
C PRO A 55 1.86 14.43 -13.25
N ILE A 56 0.90 13.52 -13.11
CA ILE A 56 1.09 12.09 -13.36
C ILE A 56 0.13 11.57 -14.43
N GLU A 57 0.52 10.47 -15.06
CA GLU A 57 -0.36 9.62 -15.88
C GLU A 57 -0.48 8.25 -15.22
N TYR A 58 -1.70 7.72 -15.18
CA TYR A 58 -1.97 6.40 -14.64
C TYR A 58 -1.82 5.35 -15.73
N LEU A 59 -1.21 4.22 -15.38
CA LEU A 59 -1.17 3.01 -16.19
C LEU A 59 -1.76 1.85 -15.41
N GLU A 60 -2.51 1.01 -16.09
CA GLU A 60 -2.99 -0.25 -15.52
C GLU A 60 -2.01 -1.38 -15.90
N ILE A 61 -1.52 -2.12 -14.90
CA ILE A 61 -0.75 -3.35 -15.05
C ILE A 61 -1.67 -4.42 -15.63
N PRO A 62 -1.40 -4.94 -16.84
CA PRO A 62 -2.19 -6.03 -17.41
C PRO A 62 -2.02 -7.34 -16.62
N GLU A 63 -2.96 -8.27 -16.77
CA GLU A 63 -2.87 -9.61 -16.14
C GLU A 63 -1.63 -10.40 -16.58
N SER A 64 -1.10 -10.13 -17.79
CA SER A 64 0.17 -10.70 -18.27
C SER A 64 1.42 -10.16 -17.55
N GLY A 65 1.26 -9.19 -16.66
CA GLY A 65 2.34 -8.45 -16.02
C GLY A 65 2.78 -7.22 -16.80
N PHE A 66 3.73 -6.48 -16.23
CA PHE A 66 4.31 -5.24 -16.76
C PHE A 66 5.83 -5.28 -16.52
N ILE A 67 6.63 -4.97 -17.55
CA ILE A 67 8.11 -4.94 -17.52
C ILE A 67 8.58 -3.59 -18.06
#